data_AF-A0A7H9B010-F1
#
_entry.id   AF-A0A7H9B010-F1
#
_cell.length_a   1.000
_cell.length_b   1.000
_cell.length_c   1.000
_cell.angle_alpha   90.00
_cell.angle_beta   90.00
_cell.angle_gamma   90.00
#
_symmetry.space_group_name_H-M   'P 1'
#
loop_
_entity.id
_entity.type
_entity.pdbx_description
1 polymer ?
#
loop_
_entity_poly.entity_id
_entity_poly.type
_entity_poly.pdbx_seq_one_letter_code
_entity_poly.pdbx_strand_id
1 'polypeptide(L)'
;MKAALRDALAHQMTDQVEDPFLAYLLSTKVSENLNVLRNDLLKEQVILDGTRSNANTIGAYQKNCAQLAFEASSKKHETIELMKRKYDNYQESLKKRRYSVDFDAASDGVDPVVNLEVSEPDGLTDETAELRRRLLGHRVSDAESGIGSTKSIDRQIEDQDNLQTTLLEDMTNLVGTLRQSASAFQNALEEDRNVLSAAEIGVQIASKSLVDIGGKLKKYDKKKLGYLFYITVFLFMIIGLILTFIIIRLFPAL
;
A
#
# COMPACT_ATOMS: atom_id res chain seq x y z
N MET A 1 -11.19 32.18 28.78
CA MET A 1 -10.37 31.53 27.74
C MET A 1 -10.79 30.08 27.46
N LYS A 2 -10.90 29.18 28.45
CA LYS A 2 -11.26 27.76 28.25
C LYS A 2 -12.68 27.52 27.67
N ALA A 3 -13.66 28.38 27.98
CA ALA A 3 -15.02 28.31 27.40
C ALA A 3 -15.08 28.73 25.92
N ALA A 4 -14.30 29.74 25.52
CA ALA A 4 -14.21 30.18 24.13
C ALA A 4 -13.52 29.14 23.23
N LEU A 5 -12.56 28.40 23.78
CA LEU A 5 -11.89 27.29 23.10
C LEU A 5 -12.83 26.09 22.89
N ARG A 6 -13.75 25.85 23.84
CA ARG A 6 -14.83 24.86 23.72
C ARG A 6 -15.80 25.23 22.59
N ASP A 7 -16.29 26.46 22.57
CA ASP A 7 -17.23 26.90 21.54
C ASP A 7 -16.58 26.86 20.15
N ALA A 8 -15.30 27.23 20.04
CA ALA A 8 -14.54 27.09 18.79
C ALA A 8 -14.33 25.63 18.36
N LEU A 9 -14.07 24.72 19.31
CA LEU A 9 -13.92 23.27 19.04
C LEU A 9 -15.24 22.59 18.66
N ALA A 10 -16.34 22.99 19.29
CA ALA A 10 -17.68 22.53 18.94
C ALA A 10 -18.09 23.06 17.56
N HIS A 11 -17.81 24.33 17.26
CA HIS A 11 -18.07 24.90 15.94
C HIS A 11 -17.30 24.17 14.82
N GLN A 12 -16.06 23.78 15.09
CA GLN A 12 -15.23 23.01 14.15
C GLN A 12 -15.77 21.60 13.85
N MET A 13 -16.61 21.05 14.73
CA MET A 13 -17.27 19.76 14.51
C MET A 13 -18.62 19.88 13.79
N THR A 14 -19.31 21.02 13.93
CA THR A 14 -20.66 21.23 13.36
C THR A 14 -20.66 21.72 11.91
N ASP A 15 -19.54 22.21 11.38
CA ASP A 15 -19.48 22.46 9.94
C ASP A 15 -19.55 21.13 9.18
N GLN A 16 -20.59 20.99 8.36
CA GLN A 16 -20.79 19.89 7.43
C GLN A 16 -19.69 19.94 6.38
N VAL A 17 -18.54 19.37 6.71
CA VAL A 17 -17.45 19.20 5.76
C VAL A 17 -17.84 18.06 4.81
N GLU A 18 -18.11 18.40 3.56
CA GLU A 18 -18.51 17.46 2.49
C GLU A 18 -17.40 16.44 2.15
N ASP A 19 -16.14 16.77 2.44
CA ASP A 19 -15.00 15.88 2.19
C ASP A 19 -14.73 14.94 3.39
N PRO A 20 -14.88 13.60 3.21
CA PRO A 20 -14.61 12.61 4.24
C PRO A 20 -13.18 12.66 4.79
N PHE A 21 -12.20 13.06 3.96
CA PHE A 21 -10.81 13.17 4.37
C PHE A 21 -10.59 14.38 5.29
N LEU A 22 -11.16 15.52 4.92
CA LEU A 22 -11.08 16.73 5.72
C LEU A 22 -11.83 16.57 7.05
N ALA A 23 -12.97 15.88 7.06
CA ALA A 23 -13.67 15.50 8.29
C ALA A 23 -12.84 14.58 9.21
N TYR A 24 -12.08 13.64 8.63
CA TYR A 24 -11.14 12.80 9.37
C TYR A 24 -9.99 13.61 9.97
N LEU A 25 -9.41 14.54 9.21
CA LEU A 25 -8.34 15.42 9.71
C LEU A 25 -8.83 16.33 10.85
N LEU A 26 -10.01 16.92 10.71
CA LEU A 26 -10.61 17.74 11.76
C LEU A 26 -10.86 16.94 13.03
N SER A 27 -11.50 15.77 12.93
CA SER A 27 -11.74 14.91 14.10
C SER A 27 -10.44 14.46 14.78
N THR A 28 -9.39 14.18 13.99
CA THR A 28 -8.05 13.85 14.51
C THR A 28 -7.42 15.04 15.23
N LYS A 29 -7.48 16.24 14.64
CA LYS A 29 -6.97 17.47 15.27
C LYS A 29 -7.70 17.77 16.58
N VAL A 30 -9.02 17.61 16.62
CA VAL A 30 -9.81 17.81 17.85
C VAL A 30 -9.39 16.80 18.91
N SER A 31 -9.22 15.52 18.55
CA SER A 31 -8.74 14.50 19.48
C SER A 31 -7.36 14.84 20.06
N GLU A 32 -6.43 15.31 19.23
CA GLU A 32 -5.09 15.69 19.72
C GLU A 32 -5.12 16.95 20.58
N ASN A 33 -5.91 17.95 20.22
CA ASN A 33 -6.09 19.13 21.05
C ASN A 33 -6.67 18.76 22.42
N LEU A 34 -7.61 17.82 22.48
CA LEU A 34 -8.14 17.31 23.75
C LEU A 34 -7.06 16.57 24.55
N ASN A 35 -6.20 15.77 23.90
CA ASN A 35 -5.08 15.08 24.56
C ASN A 35 -4.04 16.06 25.11
N VAL A 36 -3.70 17.11 24.37
CA VAL A 36 -2.79 18.17 24.85
C VAL A 36 -3.40 18.86 26.07
N LEU A 37 -4.69 19.24 26.01
CA LEU A 37 -5.38 19.88 27.13
C LEU A 37 -5.46 18.97 28.36
N ARG A 38 -5.64 17.66 28.16
CA ARG A 38 -5.55 16.65 29.23
C ARG A 38 -4.17 16.60 29.85
N ASN A 39 -3.13 16.54 29.02
CA ASN A 39 -1.74 16.43 29.48
C ASN A 39 -1.28 17.69 30.20
N ASP A 40 -1.72 18.87 29.76
CA ASP A 40 -1.43 20.13 30.43
C ASP A 40 -2.11 20.21 31.80
N LEU A 41 -3.37 19.76 31.90
CA LEU A 41 -4.07 19.67 33.19
C LEU A 41 -3.39 18.66 34.14
N LEU A 42 -2.95 17.52 33.62
CA LEU A 42 -2.24 16.51 34.43
C LEU A 42 -0.86 17.02 34.87
N LYS A 43 -0.11 17.72 34.01
CA LYS A 43 1.17 18.34 34.37
C LYS A 43 0.98 19.43 35.42
N GLU A 44 -0.01 20.30 35.25
CA GLU A 44 -0.37 21.35 36.21
C GLU A 44 -0.71 20.72 37.58
N GLN A 45 -1.39 19.58 37.59
CA GLN A 45 -1.72 18.85 38.81
C GLN A 45 -0.50 18.19 39.48
N VAL A 46 0.36 17.50 38.72
CA VAL A 46 1.58 16.86 39.25
C VAL A 46 2.55 17.89 39.83
N ILE A 47 2.58 19.11 39.27
CA ILE A 47 3.40 20.22 39.79
C ILE A 47 2.78 20.83 41.07
N LEU A 48 1.45 20.73 41.25
CA LEU A 48 0.70 21.32 42.38
C LEU A 48 0.35 20.34 43.52
N ASP A 49 0.91 19.13 43.51
CA ASP A 49 0.64 18.03 44.47
C ASP A 49 0.95 18.33 45.96
N GLY A 50 1.23 19.59 46.30
CA GLY A 50 1.23 20.08 47.68
C GLY A 50 -0.14 20.52 48.23
N THR A 51 -1.15 20.78 47.40
CA THR A 51 -2.41 21.41 47.88
C THR A 51 -3.66 20.65 47.45
N ARG A 52 -4.35 20.08 48.44
CA ARG A 52 -5.57 19.23 48.44
C ARG A 52 -6.82 19.72 47.65
N SER A 53 -6.74 20.66 46.71
CA SER A 53 -7.91 21.40 46.20
C SER A 53 -8.32 21.20 44.73
N ASN A 54 -7.76 20.23 44.00
CA ASN A 54 -7.98 20.09 42.53
C ASN A 54 -8.80 18.87 42.06
N ALA A 55 -9.41 18.08 42.94
CA ALA A 55 -10.24 16.93 42.51
C ALA A 55 -11.47 17.36 41.67
N ASN A 56 -11.99 18.57 41.91
CA ASN A 56 -13.17 19.09 41.22
C ASN A 56 -12.89 19.56 39.77
N THR A 57 -11.67 20.01 39.45
CA THR A 57 -11.32 20.48 38.10
C THR A 57 -11.16 19.34 37.11
N ILE A 58 -10.63 18.19 37.55
CA ILE A 58 -10.56 16.96 36.74
C ILE A 58 -11.95 16.40 36.51
N GLY A 59 -12.80 16.35 37.55
CA GLY A 59 -14.19 15.90 37.41
C GLY A 59 -14.98 16.76 36.42
N ALA A 60 -14.76 18.08 36.43
CA ALA A 60 -15.36 19.01 35.47
C ALA A 60 -14.81 18.85 34.05
N TYR A 61 -13.50 18.66 33.89
CA TYR A 61 -12.87 18.36 32.60
C TYR A 61 -13.38 17.03 32.05
N GLN A 62 -13.39 15.97 32.86
CA GLN A 62 -13.80 14.64 32.45
C GLN A 62 -15.27 14.60 32.06
N LYS A 63 -16.16 15.29 32.77
CA LYS A 63 -17.57 15.38 32.35
C LYS A 63 -17.76 16.13 31.03
N ASN A 64 -17.04 17.25 30.82
CA ASN A 64 -17.25 18.08 29.63
C ASN A 64 -16.49 17.59 28.39
N CYS A 65 -15.27 17.08 28.57
CA CYS A 65 -14.42 16.63 27.47
C CYS A 65 -14.60 15.16 27.13
N ALA A 66 -15.17 14.32 28.00
CA ALA A 66 -15.48 12.94 27.64
C ALA A 66 -16.53 12.85 26.54
N GLN A 67 -17.56 13.70 26.57
CA GLN A 67 -18.58 13.74 25.53
C GLN A 67 -17.98 14.18 24.19
N LEU A 68 -17.18 15.25 24.19
CA LEU A 68 -16.52 15.75 22.97
C LEU A 68 -15.49 14.74 22.43
N ALA A 69 -14.77 14.04 23.30
CA ALA A 69 -13.81 13.01 22.92
C ALA A 69 -14.50 11.78 22.31
N PHE A 70 -15.63 11.38 22.88
CA PHE A 70 -16.45 10.30 22.33
C PHE A 70 -17.00 10.67 20.96
N GLU A 71 -17.52 11.89 20.80
CA GLU A 71 -18.02 12.39 19.53
C GLU A 71 -16.92 12.49 18.47
N ALA A 72 -15.74 13.00 18.83
CA ALA A 72 -14.55 13.02 17.96
C ALA A 72 -14.19 11.61 17.48
N SER A 73 -14.16 10.65 18.41
CA SER A 73 -13.80 9.26 18.14
C SER A 73 -14.84 8.56 17.26
N SER A 74 -16.13 8.79 17.54
CA SER A 74 -17.24 8.27 16.75
C SER A 74 -17.20 8.78 15.32
N LYS A 75 -17.05 10.09 15.11
CA LYS A 75 -16.98 10.72 13.79
C LYS A 75 -15.73 10.27 13.01
N LYS A 76 -14.61 10.09 13.71
CA LYS A 76 -13.39 9.50 13.13
C LYS A 76 -13.62 8.07 12.64
N HIS A 77 -14.31 7.25 13.42
CA HIS A 77 -14.61 5.87 13.03
C HIS A 77 -15.55 5.82 11.81
N GLU A 78 -16.61 6.62 11.82
CA GLU A 78 -17.58 6.72 10.73
C GLU A 78 -16.94 7.18 9.41
N THR A 79 -16.06 8.19 9.47
CA THR A 79 -15.34 8.67 8.28
C THR A 79 -14.36 7.64 7.72
N ILE A 80 -13.67 6.87 8.57
CA ILE A 80 -12.81 5.75 8.13
C ILE A 80 -13.63 4.66 7.46
N GLU A 81 -14.75 4.25 8.08
CA GLU A 81 -15.68 3.27 7.52
C GLU A 81 -16.15 3.69 6.12
N LEU A 82 -16.55 4.95 5.96
CA LEU A 82 -16.99 5.51 4.69
C LEU A 82 -15.88 5.51 3.63
N MET A 83 -14.67 5.93 4.00
CA MET A 83 -13.50 5.90 3.11
C MET A 83 -13.16 4.47 2.68
N LYS A 84 -13.20 3.51 3.61
CA LYS A 84 -12.96 2.10 3.31
C LYS A 84 -13.98 1.55 2.31
N ARG A 85 -15.27 1.82 2.51
CA ARG A 85 -16.31 1.41 1.54
C ARG A 85 -16.10 2.02 0.16
N LYS A 86 -15.72 3.30 0.08
CA LYS A 86 -15.39 3.95 -1.22
C LYS A 86 -14.19 3.27 -1.88
N TYR A 87 -13.16 2.91 -1.11
CA TYR A 87 -11.99 2.20 -1.62
C TYR A 87 -12.34 0.80 -2.12
N ASP A 88 -13.12 0.03 -1.36
CA ASP A 88 -13.55 -1.32 -1.75
C ASP A 88 -14.39 -1.28 -3.03
N ASN A 89 -15.32 -0.33 -3.15
CA ASN A 89 -16.08 -0.10 -4.37
C ASN A 89 -15.19 0.28 -5.57
N TYR A 90 -14.18 1.11 -5.35
CA TYR A 90 -13.21 1.46 -6.39
C TYR A 90 -12.41 0.23 -6.85
N GLN A 91 -11.91 -0.57 -5.91
CA GLN A 91 -11.21 -1.82 -6.19
C GLN A 91 -12.09 -2.81 -6.97
N GLU A 92 -13.37 -2.94 -6.60
CA GLU A 92 -14.32 -3.76 -7.35
C GLU A 92 -14.54 -3.23 -8.78
N SER A 93 -14.64 -1.91 -8.96
CA SER A 93 -14.82 -1.33 -10.31
C SER A 93 -13.59 -1.54 -11.20
N LEU A 94 -12.38 -1.49 -10.63
CA LEU A 94 -11.14 -1.84 -11.32
C LEU A 94 -11.10 -3.33 -11.71
N LYS A 95 -11.51 -4.22 -10.80
CA LYS A 95 -11.62 -5.66 -11.08
C LYS A 95 -12.66 -5.92 -12.19
N LYS A 96 -13.84 -5.31 -12.10
CA LYS A 96 -14.90 -5.45 -13.12
C LYS A 96 -14.44 -4.92 -14.48
N ARG A 97 -13.72 -3.80 -14.54
CA ARG A 97 -13.10 -3.29 -15.79
C ARG A 97 -12.08 -4.26 -16.40
N ARG A 98 -11.33 -5.01 -15.58
CA ARG A 98 -10.44 -6.07 -16.08
C ARG A 98 -11.19 -7.28 -16.64
N TYR A 99 -12.42 -7.54 -16.17
CA TYR A 99 -13.26 -8.64 -16.67
C TYR A 99 -14.21 -8.23 -17.81
N SER A 100 -14.42 -6.93 -18.05
CA SER A 100 -15.23 -6.39 -19.14
C SER A 100 -14.39 -5.97 -20.36
N VAL A 101 -13.21 -6.58 -20.55
CA VAL A 101 -12.51 -6.47 -21.83
C VAL A 101 -13.29 -7.33 -22.82
N ASP A 102 -14.15 -6.69 -23.61
CA ASP A 102 -14.78 -7.31 -24.77
C ASP A 102 -13.68 -7.85 -25.69
N PHE A 103 -13.57 -9.17 -25.80
CA PHE A 103 -12.62 -9.85 -26.69
C PHE A 103 -12.99 -9.76 -28.19
N ASP A 104 -14.07 -9.04 -28.53
CA ASP A 104 -14.57 -8.89 -29.91
C ASP A 104 -14.31 -7.52 -30.55
N ALA A 105 -13.65 -6.59 -29.84
CA ALA A 105 -13.18 -5.36 -30.47
C ALA A 105 -11.89 -5.67 -31.25
N ALA A 106 -12.04 -5.83 -32.57
CA ALA A 106 -10.93 -5.93 -33.51
C ALA A 106 -9.90 -4.83 -33.21
N SER A 107 -8.66 -5.25 -33.00
CA SER A 107 -7.53 -4.35 -32.76
C SER A 107 -7.40 -3.37 -33.93
N ASP A 108 -7.62 -2.09 -33.66
CA ASP A 108 -6.90 -1.06 -34.39
C ASP A 108 -6.15 -0.24 -33.34
N GLY A 109 -4.84 -0.41 -33.34
CA GLY A 109 -3.95 0.08 -32.31
C GLY A 109 -3.87 1.60 -32.35
N VAL A 110 -3.83 2.21 -31.16
CA VAL A 110 -2.85 3.22 -30.71
C VAL A 110 -3.11 3.39 -29.22
N ASP A 111 -2.20 2.89 -28.38
CA ASP A 111 -2.15 3.26 -26.97
C ASP A 111 -1.73 4.74 -26.87
N PRO A 112 -2.49 5.63 -26.19
CA PRO A 112 -1.95 6.92 -25.82
C PRO A 112 -1.11 6.73 -24.55
N VAL A 113 0.19 6.54 -24.74
CA VAL A 113 1.17 6.84 -23.70
C VAL A 113 1.03 8.34 -23.42
N VAL A 114 0.39 8.69 -22.31
CA VAL A 114 0.38 10.07 -21.79
C VAL A 114 1.80 10.35 -21.29
N ASN A 115 2.64 10.79 -22.22
CA ASN A 115 3.96 11.35 -21.94
C ASN A 115 3.71 12.76 -21.39
N LEU A 116 3.75 12.91 -20.07
CA LEU A 116 3.66 14.21 -19.40
C LEU A 116 5.03 14.90 -19.55
N GLU A 117 5.29 15.48 -20.71
CA GLU A 117 6.39 16.42 -20.90
C GLU A 117 6.08 17.67 -20.08
N VAL A 118 6.78 17.82 -18.95
CA VAL A 118 6.86 19.07 -18.20
C VAL A 118 7.68 20.03 -19.05
N SER A 119 7.02 20.93 -19.75
CA SER A 119 7.67 22.11 -20.33
C SER A 119 8.16 23.00 -19.20
N GLU A 120 9.47 23.19 -19.09
CA GLU A 120 10.05 24.26 -18.29
C GLU A 120 9.66 25.64 -18.88
N PRO A 121 9.09 26.57 -18.10
CA PRO A 121 8.95 27.95 -18.51
C PRO A 121 10.23 28.72 -18.12
N ASP A 122 11.14 28.84 -19.09
CA ASP A 122 12.39 29.61 -19.07
C ASP A 122 12.17 31.14 -19.06
N GLY A 123 11.43 31.68 -18.06
CA GLY A 123 11.13 33.12 -18.08
C GLY A 123 10.58 33.79 -16.81
N LEU A 124 10.54 33.11 -15.66
CA LEU A 124 9.90 33.65 -14.44
C LEU A 124 10.82 33.86 -13.24
N THR A 125 12.14 33.74 -13.43
CA THR A 125 13.11 33.71 -12.32
C THR A 125 13.39 35.08 -11.72
N ASP A 126 13.35 36.17 -12.51
CA ASP A 126 13.79 37.48 -12.03
C ASP A 126 12.72 38.21 -11.21
N GLU A 127 11.46 38.16 -11.64
CA GLU A 127 10.34 38.83 -10.97
C GLU A 127 9.95 38.13 -9.65
N THR A 128 10.06 36.79 -9.63
CA THR A 128 9.82 35.99 -8.41
C THR A 128 10.98 36.13 -7.42
N ALA A 129 12.22 36.30 -7.89
CA ALA A 129 13.37 36.63 -7.04
C ALA A 129 13.22 38.02 -6.40
N GLU A 130 12.71 39.01 -7.15
CA GLU A 130 12.47 40.36 -6.60
C GLU A 130 11.32 40.38 -5.58
N LEU A 131 10.22 39.64 -5.84
CA LEU A 131 9.13 39.45 -4.89
C LEU A 131 9.59 38.72 -3.62
N ARG A 132 10.44 37.69 -3.76
CA ARG A 132 11.06 36.97 -2.64
C ARG A 132 11.94 37.89 -1.79
N ARG A 133 12.70 38.78 -2.45
CA ARG A 133 13.56 39.77 -1.78
C ARG A 133 12.76 40.85 -1.04
N ARG A 134 11.63 41.29 -1.59
CA ARG A 134 10.68 42.20 -0.90
C ARG A 134 9.94 41.54 0.26
N LEU A 135 9.51 40.29 0.11
CA LEU A 135 8.81 39.54 1.15
C LEU A 135 9.73 39.17 2.33
N LEU A 136 11.01 38.91 2.06
CA LEU A 136 12.01 38.60 3.09
C LEU A 136 12.69 39.85 3.68
N GLY A 137 12.74 40.97 2.93
CA GLY A 137 13.46 42.19 3.32
C GLY A 137 12.65 43.26 4.07
N HIS A 138 11.31 43.17 4.13
CA HIS A 138 10.46 44.26 4.62
C HIS A 138 10.11 44.22 6.12
N ARG A 139 11.02 43.71 6.98
CA ARG A 139 10.84 43.76 8.45
C ARG A 139 11.70 44.80 9.17
N VAL A 140 12.35 45.70 8.44
CA VAL A 140 13.16 46.79 9.03
C VAL A 140 12.65 48.13 8.51
N SER A 141 11.50 48.54 9.01
CA SER A 141 11.02 49.92 8.92
C SER A 141 10.35 50.28 10.25
N ASP A 142 11.04 50.00 11.36
CA ASP A 142 10.80 50.58 12.69
C ASP A 142 11.81 49.98 13.67
N ALA A 143 13.06 50.46 13.62
CA ALA A 143 13.98 50.51 14.77
C ALA A 143 15.34 51.04 14.32
N GLU A 144 15.56 52.30 14.64
CA GLU A 144 16.85 52.96 14.75
C GLU A 144 17.81 52.13 15.63
N SER A 145 19.07 52.01 15.19
CA SER A 145 20.27 51.47 15.89
C SER A 145 20.70 50.04 15.56
N GLY A 146 21.80 49.89 14.80
CA GLY A 146 22.64 48.69 14.89
C GLY A 146 23.29 48.22 13.59
N ILE A 147 24.40 48.86 13.18
CA ILE A 147 25.29 48.44 12.07
C ILE A 147 25.92 47.04 12.28
N GLY A 148 25.66 46.36 13.40
CA GLY A 148 26.06 44.97 13.66
C GLY A 148 25.04 43.89 13.27
N SER A 149 23.78 44.23 12.98
CA SER A 149 22.70 43.24 12.74
C SER A 149 22.58 42.81 11.28
N THR A 150 23.06 43.60 10.32
CA THR A 150 22.96 43.27 8.89
C THR A 150 23.92 42.15 8.49
N LYS A 151 25.12 42.12 9.09
CA LYS A 151 26.11 41.04 8.88
C LYS A 151 25.67 39.69 9.45
N SER A 152 24.83 39.67 10.49
CA SER A 152 24.28 38.41 11.02
C SER A 152 23.11 37.92 10.18
N ILE A 153 22.31 38.83 9.61
CA ILE A 153 21.19 38.49 8.74
C ILE A 153 21.69 37.97 7.39
N ASP A 154 22.67 38.60 6.75
CA ASP A 154 23.24 38.10 5.50
C ASP A 154 23.87 36.71 5.68
N ARG A 155 24.57 36.47 6.80
CA ARG A 155 25.06 35.13 7.14
C ARG A 155 23.93 34.13 7.38
N GLN A 156 22.86 34.55 8.03
CA GLN A 156 21.70 33.68 8.27
C GLN A 156 20.95 33.33 6.97
N ILE A 157 20.95 34.25 6.00
CA ILE A 157 20.41 34.01 4.65
C ILE A 157 21.31 33.04 3.90
N GLU A 158 22.64 33.21 3.94
CA GLU A 158 23.62 32.30 3.34
C GLU A 158 23.51 30.88 3.92
N ASP A 159 23.35 30.75 5.24
CA ASP A 159 23.14 29.45 5.90
C ASP A 159 21.81 28.81 5.49
N GLN A 160 20.73 29.59 5.33
CA GLN A 160 19.44 29.08 4.86
C GLN A 160 19.47 28.66 3.39
N ASP A 161 20.23 29.36 2.54
CA ASP A 161 20.34 29.06 1.13
C ASP A 161 21.19 27.81 0.90
N ASN A 162 22.27 27.64 1.67
CA ASN A 162 23.04 26.40 1.74
C ASN A 162 22.19 25.22 2.21
N LEU A 163 21.37 25.40 3.26
CA LEU A 163 20.43 24.36 3.70
C LEU A 163 19.40 24.00 2.63
N GLN A 164 18.88 24.98 1.89
CA GLN A 164 17.92 24.73 0.81
C GLN A 164 18.55 24.02 -0.38
N THR A 165 19.79 24.37 -0.75
CA THR A 165 20.51 23.69 -1.83
C THR A 165 20.86 22.26 -1.46
N THR A 166 21.33 22.01 -0.22
CA THR A 166 21.56 20.65 0.27
C THR A 166 20.26 19.83 0.29
N LEU A 167 19.14 20.43 0.72
CA LEU A 167 17.86 19.73 0.74
C LEU A 167 17.36 19.42 -0.69
N LEU A 168 17.56 20.34 -1.63
CA LEU A 168 17.20 20.14 -3.03
C LEU A 168 18.06 19.02 -3.66
N GLU A 169 19.35 18.98 -3.35
CA GLU A 169 20.26 17.92 -3.77
C GLU A 169 19.83 16.56 -3.18
N ASP A 170 19.50 16.52 -1.90
CA ASP A 170 18.99 15.32 -1.22
C ASP A 170 17.65 14.86 -1.81
N MET A 171 16.73 15.79 -2.12
CA MET A 171 15.47 15.44 -2.78
C MET A 171 15.70 14.91 -4.19
N THR A 172 16.64 15.50 -4.94
CA THR A 172 16.97 15.05 -6.30
C THR A 172 17.64 13.67 -6.28
N ASN A 173 18.55 13.44 -5.33
CA ASN A 173 19.16 12.13 -5.10
C ASN A 173 18.13 11.09 -4.64
N LEU A 174 17.17 11.48 -3.79
CA LEU A 174 16.08 10.61 -3.35
C LEU A 174 15.14 10.25 -4.51
N VAL A 175 14.79 11.21 -5.37
CA VAL A 175 13.98 10.93 -6.57
C VAL A 175 14.77 10.09 -7.58
N GLY A 176 16.07 10.32 -7.73
CA GLY A 176 16.96 9.51 -8.55
C GLY A 176 17.03 8.06 -8.09
N THR A 177 17.23 7.85 -6.78
CA THR A 177 17.21 6.52 -6.17
C THR A 177 15.83 5.87 -6.27
N LEU A 178 14.75 6.63 -6.06
CA LEU A 178 13.38 6.12 -6.23
C LEU A 178 13.09 5.70 -7.67
N ARG A 179 13.53 6.49 -8.67
CA ARG A 179 13.41 6.15 -10.09
C ARG A 179 14.19 4.89 -10.41
N GLN A 180 15.40 4.75 -9.86
CA GLN A 180 16.23 3.56 -10.05
C GLN A 180 15.61 2.34 -9.37
N SER A 181 15.06 2.48 -8.17
CA SER A 181 14.33 1.42 -7.46
C SER A 181 13.04 1.04 -8.20
N ALA A 182 12.30 2.00 -8.76
CA ALA A 182 11.11 1.73 -9.55
C ALA A 182 11.46 0.99 -10.86
N SER A 183 12.55 1.37 -11.52
CA SER A 183 13.06 0.68 -12.71
C SER A 183 13.52 -0.76 -12.39
N ALA A 184 14.26 -0.93 -11.29
CA ALA A 184 14.66 -2.26 -10.81
C ALA A 184 13.45 -3.12 -10.42
N PHE A 185 12.43 -2.51 -9.79
CA PHE A 185 11.18 -3.19 -9.45
C PHE A 185 10.39 -3.59 -10.70
N GLN A 186 10.31 -2.72 -11.70
CA GLN A 186 9.66 -3.03 -12.98
C GLN A 186 10.35 -4.20 -13.69
N ASN A 187 11.70 -4.21 -13.73
CA ASN A 187 12.46 -5.31 -14.31
C ASN A 187 12.26 -6.63 -13.55
N ALA A 188 12.25 -6.60 -12.22
CA ALA A 188 11.95 -7.77 -11.40
C ALA A 188 10.52 -8.28 -11.65
N LEU A 189 9.55 -7.38 -11.84
CA LEU A 189 8.16 -7.75 -12.12
C LEU A 189 7.99 -8.34 -13.53
N GLU A 190 8.73 -7.82 -14.52
CA GLU A 190 8.81 -8.39 -15.87
C GLU A 190 9.41 -9.81 -15.85
N GLU A 191 10.48 -10.00 -15.06
CA GLU A 191 11.10 -11.31 -14.84
C GLU A 191 10.12 -12.28 -14.15
N ASP A 192 9.48 -11.85 -13.07
CA ASP A 192 8.47 -12.63 -12.36
C ASP A 192 7.29 -13.00 -13.25
N ARG A 193 6.84 -12.08 -14.13
CA ARG A 193 5.80 -12.35 -15.13
C ARG A 193 6.23 -13.44 -16.11
N ASN A 194 7.48 -13.41 -16.57
CA ASN A 194 8.02 -14.42 -17.46
C ASN A 194 8.14 -15.78 -16.77
N VAL A 195 8.60 -15.81 -15.52
CA VAL A 195 8.65 -17.03 -14.70
C VAL A 195 7.24 -17.59 -14.45
N LEU A 196 6.26 -16.72 -14.16
CA LEU A 196 4.88 -17.13 -13.95
C LEU A 196 4.24 -17.68 -15.23
N SER A 197 4.51 -17.07 -16.38
CA SER A 197 4.09 -17.58 -17.70
C SER A 197 4.72 -18.94 -18.00
N ALA A 198 6.02 -19.12 -17.71
CA ALA A 198 6.69 -20.41 -17.84
C ALA A 198 6.09 -21.47 -16.90
N ALA A 199 5.75 -21.08 -15.66
CA ALA A 199 5.07 -21.93 -14.70
C ALA A 199 3.64 -22.30 -15.17
N GLU A 200 2.90 -21.35 -15.75
CA GLU A 200 1.57 -21.57 -16.33
C GLU A 200 1.64 -22.58 -17.48
N ILE A 201 2.59 -22.42 -18.40
CA ILE A 201 2.85 -23.36 -19.49
C ILE A 201 3.21 -24.74 -18.91
N GLY A 202 4.07 -24.80 -17.89
CA GLY A 202 4.44 -26.04 -17.21
C GLY A 202 3.24 -26.74 -16.57
N VAL A 203 2.37 -26.00 -15.89
CA VAL A 203 1.13 -26.51 -15.28
C VAL A 203 0.17 -26.99 -16.37
N GLN A 204 0.05 -26.27 -17.48
CA GLN A 204 -0.82 -26.66 -18.58
C GLN A 204 -0.32 -27.95 -19.26
N ILE A 205 0.98 -28.11 -19.46
CA ILE A 205 1.60 -29.33 -19.98
C ILE A 205 1.40 -30.49 -18.99
N ALA A 206 1.62 -30.26 -17.69
CA ALA A 206 1.38 -31.27 -16.66
C ALA A 206 -0.09 -31.69 -16.61
N SER A 207 -1.02 -30.74 -16.71
CA SER A 207 -2.46 -31.00 -16.78
C SER A 207 -2.84 -31.83 -18.01
N LYS A 208 -2.33 -31.46 -19.20
CA LYS A 208 -2.53 -32.26 -20.43
C LYS A 208 -1.97 -33.68 -20.28
N SER A 209 -0.78 -33.82 -19.69
CA SER A 209 -0.17 -35.13 -19.41
C SER A 209 -1.03 -35.95 -18.44
N LEU A 210 -1.55 -35.34 -17.38
CA LEU A 210 -2.40 -36.00 -16.39
C LEU A 210 -3.75 -36.42 -16.98
N VAL A 211 -4.33 -35.61 -17.87
CA VAL A 211 -5.54 -35.94 -18.62
C VAL A 211 -5.28 -37.05 -19.63
N ASP A 212 -4.16 -37.07 -20.35
CA ASP A 212 -3.80 -38.14 -21.28
C ASP A 212 -3.49 -39.46 -20.54
N ILE A 213 -2.78 -39.40 -19.41
CA ILE A 213 -2.56 -40.55 -18.52
C ILE A 213 -3.90 -41.04 -17.96
N GLY A 214 -4.76 -40.14 -17.51
CA GLY A 214 -6.11 -40.46 -17.05
C GLY A 214 -6.98 -41.09 -18.14
N GLY A 215 -6.87 -40.60 -19.38
CA GLY A 215 -7.54 -41.15 -20.56
C GLY A 215 -7.01 -42.54 -20.95
N LYS A 216 -5.69 -42.76 -20.86
CA LYS A 216 -5.06 -44.06 -21.05
C LYS A 216 -5.47 -45.04 -19.94
N LEU A 217 -5.50 -44.61 -18.68
CA LEU A 217 -6.02 -45.40 -17.55
C LEU A 217 -7.51 -45.76 -17.73
N LYS A 218 -8.34 -44.82 -18.20
CA LYS A 218 -9.76 -45.09 -18.51
C LYS A 218 -9.92 -46.08 -19.68
N LYS A 219 -8.98 -46.09 -20.64
CA LYS A 219 -8.89 -47.10 -21.71
C LYS A 219 -8.39 -48.46 -21.22
N TYR A 220 -7.72 -48.55 -20.07
CA TYR A 220 -7.49 -49.79 -19.33
C TYR A 220 -8.78 -50.23 -18.62
N ASP A 221 -9.80 -50.52 -19.42
CA ASP A 221 -11.05 -51.10 -18.93
C ASP A 221 -10.79 -52.52 -18.41
N LYS A 222 -11.44 -52.89 -17.29
CA LYS A 222 -11.20 -54.12 -16.51
C LYS A 222 -11.26 -55.39 -17.38
N LYS A 223 -12.02 -55.35 -18.47
CA LYS A 223 -12.18 -56.45 -19.44
C LYS A 223 -10.88 -56.79 -20.19
N LYS A 224 -10.08 -55.78 -20.57
CA LYS A 224 -8.81 -56.00 -21.29
C LYS A 224 -7.70 -56.50 -20.37
N LEU A 225 -7.69 -56.03 -19.11
CA LEU A 225 -6.75 -56.51 -18.10
C LEU A 225 -7.01 -57.98 -17.76
N GLY A 226 -8.29 -58.37 -17.64
CA GLY A 226 -8.68 -59.77 -17.49
C GLY A 226 -8.22 -60.64 -18.67
N TYR A 227 -8.40 -60.15 -19.90
CA TYR A 227 -7.96 -60.89 -21.10
C TYR A 227 -6.44 -61.07 -21.18
N LEU A 228 -5.65 -60.04 -20.86
CA LEU A 228 -4.18 -60.18 -20.79
C LEU A 228 -3.75 -61.14 -19.68
N PHE A 229 -4.40 -61.10 -18.51
CA PHE A 229 -4.14 -62.04 -17.43
C PHE A 229 -4.40 -63.49 -17.86
N TYR A 230 -5.53 -63.75 -18.53
CA TYR A 230 -5.84 -65.08 -19.09
C TYR A 230 -4.77 -65.55 -20.10
N ILE A 231 -4.32 -64.66 -20.99
CA ILE A 231 -3.24 -64.97 -21.94
C ILE A 231 -1.92 -65.31 -21.24
N THR A 232 -1.53 -64.53 -20.21
CA THR A 232 -0.29 -64.76 -19.47
C THR A 232 -0.34 -66.08 -18.69
N VAL A 233 -1.47 -66.38 -18.04
CA VAL A 233 -1.65 -67.67 -17.33
C VAL A 233 -1.61 -68.84 -18.31
N PHE A 234 -2.26 -68.73 -19.46
CA PHE A 234 -2.24 -69.76 -20.50
C PHE A 234 -0.82 -70.01 -21.04
N LEU A 235 -0.05 -68.94 -21.28
CA LEU A 235 1.34 -69.04 -21.72
C LEU A 235 2.23 -69.68 -20.65
N PHE A 236 2.04 -69.32 -19.38
CA PHE A 236 2.78 -69.91 -18.27
C PHE A 236 2.46 -71.40 -18.09
N MET A 237 1.21 -71.82 -18.32
CA MET A 237 0.81 -73.23 -18.32
C MET A 237 1.53 -74.03 -19.41
N ILE A 238 1.64 -73.49 -20.63
CA ILE A 238 2.37 -74.13 -21.73
C ILE A 238 3.86 -74.25 -21.40
N ILE A 239 4.47 -73.18 -20.88
CA ILE A 239 5.88 -73.19 -20.47
C ILE A 239 6.12 -74.23 -19.38
N GLY A 240 5.23 -74.30 -18.37
CA GLY A 240 5.28 -75.32 -17.33
C GLY A 240 5.22 -76.74 -17.90
N LEU A 241 4.34 -76.98 -18.88
CA LEU A 241 4.23 -78.27 -19.56
C LEU A 241 5.52 -78.61 -20.32
N ILE A 242 6.09 -77.66 -21.08
CA ILE A 242 7.38 -77.84 -21.76
C ILE A 242 8.49 -78.16 -20.75
N LEU A 243 8.52 -77.46 -19.62
CA LEU A 243 9.52 -77.66 -18.56
C LEU A 243 9.37 -79.06 -17.94
N THR A 244 8.15 -79.51 -17.65
CA THR A 244 7.90 -80.87 -17.16
C THR A 244 8.27 -81.94 -18.20
N PHE A 245 8.00 -81.70 -19.48
CA PHE A 245 8.38 -82.60 -20.57
C PHE A 245 9.91 -82.68 -20.72
N ILE A 246 10.61 -81.55 -20.60
CA ILE A 246 12.07 -81.51 -20.57
C ILE A 246 12.60 -82.33 -19.40
N ILE A 247 12.05 -82.16 -18.19
CA ILE A 247 12.47 -82.92 -16.99
C ILE A 247 12.30 -84.43 -17.20
N ILE A 248 11.14 -84.87 -17.72
CA ILE A 248 10.87 -86.30 -18.01
C ILE A 248 11.86 -86.84 -19.06
N ARG A 249 12.15 -86.06 -20.10
CA ARG A 249 13.10 -86.47 -21.15
C ARG A 249 14.56 -86.43 -20.70
N LEU A 250 14.91 -85.57 -19.75
CA LEU A 250 16.26 -85.45 -19.20
C LEU A 250 16.56 -86.59 -18.21
N PHE A 251 15.54 -87.11 -17.51
CA PHE A 251 15.63 -88.28 -16.64
C PHE A 251 14.70 -89.42 -17.09
N PRO A 252 14.94 -90.04 -18.26
CA PRO A 252 14.08 -91.12 -18.76
C PRO A 252 14.33 -92.47 -18.07
N ALA A 253 15.27 -92.55 -17.14
CA ALA A 253 15.75 -93.81 -16.56
C ALA A 253 16.18 -93.65 -15.08
N LEU A 254 15.20 -93.37 -14.21
CA LEU A 254 15.18 -93.87 -12.84
C LEU A 254 13.87 -94.65 -12.64
#